data_AF-A0A524AJN0-F1
#
_entry.id   AF-A0A524AJN0-F1
#
_cell.length_a   1.000
_cell.length_b   1.000
_cell.length_c   1.000
_cell.angle_alpha   90.00
_cell.angle_beta   90.00
_cell.angle_gamma   90.00
#
_symmetry.space_group_name_H-M   'P 1'
#
loop_
_entity.id
_entity.type
_entity.pdbx_description
1 polymer ?
#
loop_
_entity_poly.entity_id
_entity_poly.type
_entity_poly.pdbx_seq_one_letter_code
_entity_poly.pdbx_strand_id
1 'polypeptide(L)'
;MCAIELKGLEFTRSRNWLKRADDCRAQDPVSAFISAWISFNHYYSTFAVENANRFRDWSRHHFSGRQGDKAELLFLVDSHEFSKFSASYRKQYPQRLKTTIELPVIDMLRGTPVPEKITGAHELSDLTNEDVFRVVYQIRNNLFHGSKDPMKVQRDHALCVTASEFMIPLVAALLTGTYGEVLNAYDDPGQELRDHIRKLAEA
;
A
#
# COMPACT_ATOMS: atom_id res chain seq x y z
N MET A 1 8.44 14.06 -12.64
CA MET A 1 8.35 13.11 -11.51
C MET A 1 7.84 13.92 -10.32
N CYS A 2 6.66 13.58 -9.77
CA CYS A 2 6.19 14.23 -8.53
C CYS A 2 6.94 13.56 -7.39
N ALA A 3 7.69 14.35 -6.63
CA ALA A 3 8.49 13.84 -5.55
C ALA A 3 7.75 14.13 -4.24
N ILE A 4 7.34 13.07 -3.53
CA ILE A 4 6.70 13.19 -2.22
C ILE A 4 7.83 13.23 -1.19
N GLU A 5 7.85 14.26 -0.36
CA GLU A 5 8.73 14.28 0.82
C GLU A 5 8.06 13.45 1.91
N LEU A 6 8.74 12.43 2.42
CA LEU A 6 8.22 11.59 3.48
C LEU A 6 9.31 11.25 4.52
N LYS A 7 9.26 11.93 5.67
CA LYS A 7 10.22 11.73 6.76
C LYS A 7 9.81 10.56 7.65
N GLY A 8 10.81 9.78 8.06
CA GLY A 8 10.60 8.63 8.95
C GLY A 8 10.07 7.37 8.26
N LEU A 9 10.03 7.34 6.92
CA LEU A 9 9.82 6.08 6.20
C LEU A 9 11.07 5.21 6.33
N GLU A 10 10.91 3.99 6.85
CA GLU A 10 11.95 2.97 6.79
C GLU A 10 12.08 2.43 5.35
N PHE A 11 12.81 3.16 4.50
CA PHE A 11 12.99 2.82 3.09
C PHE A 11 13.55 1.41 2.89
N THR A 12 14.53 1.00 3.70
CA THR A 12 15.13 -0.34 3.63
C THR A 12 14.09 -1.43 3.86
N ARG A 13 13.27 -1.29 4.91
CA ARG A 13 12.20 -2.24 5.22
C ARG A 13 11.15 -2.28 4.11
N SER A 14 10.70 -1.13 3.64
CA SER A 14 9.70 -1.03 2.57
C SER A 14 10.22 -1.65 1.26
N ARG A 15 11.48 -1.41 0.90
CA ARG A 15 12.14 -1.99 -0.27
C ARG A 15 12.35 -3.50 -0.14
N ASN A 16 12.64 -4.02 1.05
CA ASN A 16 12.78 -5.46 1.28
C ASN A 16 11.45 -6.20 1.07
N TRP A 17 10.33 -5.62 1.55
CA TRP A 17 9.00 -6.18 1.29
C TRP A 17 8.64 -6.14 -0.20
N LEU A 18 8.97 -5.05 -0.89
CA LEU A 18 8.77 -4.95 -2.33
C LEU A 18 9.63 -5.95 -3.11
N LYS A 19 10.90 -6.12 -2.72
CA LYS A 19 11.79 -7.13 -3.32
C LYS A 19 11.21 -8.53 -3.18
N ARG A 20 10.74 -8.89 -1.97
CA ARG A 20 10.05 -10.16 -1.74
C ARG A 20 8.83 -10.32 -2.65
N ALA A 21 8.05 -9.26 -2.84
CA ALA A 21 6.89 -9.29 -3.72
C ALA A 21 7.26 -9.61 -5.17
N ASP A 22 8.34 -9.01 -5.66
CA ASP A 22 8.84 -9.22 -7.02
C ASP A 22 9.41 -10.65 -7.18
N ASP A 23 10.21 -11.10 -6.21
CA ASP A 23 10.87 -12.41 -6.21
C ASP A 23 9.88 -13.59 -6.27
N CYS A 24 8.67 -13.45 -5.70
CA CYS A 24 7.64 -14.50 -5.71
C CYS A 24 6.46 -14.25 -6.67
N ARG A 25 6.49 -13.17 -7.46
CA ARG A 25 5.36 -12.74 -8.31
C ARG A 25 4.85 -13.83 -9.25
N ALA A 26 5.74 -14.61 -9.84
CA ALA A 26 5.39 -15.62 -10.84
C ALA A 26 4.90 -16.95 -10.21
N GLN A 27 5.34 -17.26 -9.00
CA GLN A 27 5.11 -18.53 -8.33
C GLN A 27 3.95 -18.47 -7.34
N ASP A 28 3.78 -17.34 -6.66
CA ASP A 28 2.77 -17.14 -5.63
C ASP A 28 2.24 -15.68 -5.68
N PRO A 29 1.25 -15.41 -6.54
CA PRO A 29 0.63 -14.09 -6.66
C PRO A 29 -0.02 -13.58 -5.38
N VAL A 30 -0.47 -14.47 -4.48
CA VAL A 30 -1.05 -14.09 -3.19
C VAL A 30 0.03 -13.54 -2.27
N SER A 31 1.13 -14.28 -2.10
CA SER A 31 2.28 -13.79 -1.32
C SER A 31 2.91 -12.54 -1.92
N ALA A 32 2.93 -12.44 -3.25
CA ALA A 32 3.43 -11.28 -3.96
C ALA A 32 2.56 -10.05 -3.66
N PHE A 33 1.23 -10.18 -3.80
CA PHE A 33 0.29 -9.12 -3.48
C PHE A 33 0.39 -8.69 -2.01
N ILE A 34 0.40 -9.63 -1.06
CA ILE A 34 0.52 -9.33 0.37
C ILE A 34 1.84 -8.59 0.66
N SER A 35 2.96 -9.03 0.08
CA SER A 35 4.25 -8.39 0.32
C SER A 35 4.31 -6.97 -0.26
N ALA A 36 3.73 -6.76 -1.45
CA ALA A 36 3.59 -5.42 -2.03
C ALA A 36 2.67 -4.52 -1.18
N TRP A 37 1.57 -5.09 -0.66
CA TRP A 37 0.67 -4.38 0.25
C TRP A 37 1.36 -3.96 1.54
N ILE A 38 2.17 -4.83 2.16
CA ILE A 38 2.90 -4.48 3.39
C ILE A 38 3.88 -3.33 3.12
N SER A 39 4.60 -3.36 1.99
CA SER A 39 5.45 -2.24 1.57
C SER A 39 4.66 -0.94 1.45
N PHE A 40 3.48 -0.99 0.82
CA PHE A 40 2.62 0.18 0.68
C PHE A 40 2.00 0.65 2.00
N ASN A 41 1.67 -0.27 2.90
CA ASN A 41 1.16 0.03 4.24
C ASN A 41 2.16 0.84 5.06
N HIS A 42 3.43 0.43 5.06
CA HIS A 42 4.48 1.24 5.67
C HIS A 42 4.51 2.66 5.07
N TYR A 43 4.33 2.79 3.76
CA TYR A 43 4.29 4.09 3.10
C TYR A 43 3.11 4.96 3.56
N TYR A 44 1.87 4.49 3.43
CA TYR A 44 0.70 5.33 3.74
C TYR A 44 0.52 5.57 5.24
N SER A 45 0.91 4.63 6.10
CA SER A 45 0.88 4.84 7.55
C SER A 45 1.91 5.89 7.96
N THR A 46 3.13 5.88 7.41
CA THR A 46 4.11 6.95 7.64
C THR A 46 3.57 8.30 7.14
N PHE A 47 2.95 8.34 5.95
CA PHE A 47 2.35 9.55 5.42
C PHE A 47 1.28 10.14 6.35
N ALA A 48 0.40 9.30 6.88
CA ALA A 48 -0.63 9.72 7.83
C ALA A 48 -0.03 10.24 9.15
N VAL A 49 1.04 9.61 9.66
CA VAL A 49 1.74 10.02 10.88
C VAL A 49 2.45 11.36 10.70
N GLU A 50 3.23 11.52 9.63
CA GLU A 50 3.91 12.79 9.34
C GLU A 50 2.91 13.95 9.16
N ASN A 51 1.74 13.64 8.62
CA ASN A 51 0.66 14.59 8.40
C ASN A 51 -0.46 14.49 9.46
N ALA A 52 -0.16 14.10 10.70
CA ALA A 52 -1.16 13.72 11.72
C ALA A 52 -2.29 14.76 11.95
N ASN A 53 -1.98 16.06 11.88
CA ASN A 53 -2.99 17.11 12.02
C ASN A 53 -3.93 17.16 10.81
N ARG A 54 -3.38 17.15 9.59
CA ARG A 54 -4.15 17.08 8.33
C ARG A 54 -4.99 15.81 8.29
N PHE A 55 -4.41 14.68 8.67
CA PHE A 55 -5.11 13.39 8.71
C PHE A 55 -6.29 13.43 9.70
N ARG A 56 -6.09 13.97 10.90
CA ARG A 56 -7.15 14.08 11.92
C ARG A 56 -8.32 14.93 11.43
N ASP A 57 -8.04 16.07 10.82
CA ASP A 57 -9.07 16.94 10.27
C ASP A 57 -9.76 16.29 9.09
N TRP A 58 -9.01 15.69 8.17
CA TRP A 58 -9.57 14.94 7.03
C TRP A 58 -10.48 13.79 7.50
N SER A 59 -10.04 13.00 8.49
CA SER A 59 -10.79 11.87 9.05
C SER A 59 -12.08 12.32 9.73
N ARG A 60 -12.13 13.50 10.37
CA ARG A 60 -13.38 14.06 10.92
C ARG A 60 -14.45 14.22 9.85
N HIS A 61 -14.05 14.69 8.65
CA HIS A 61 -14.98 14.95 7.54
C HIS A 61 -15.39 13.67 6.80
N HIS A 62 -14.47 12.71 6.62
CA HIS A 62 -14.70 11.53 5.77
C HIS A 62 -15.06 10.26 6.55
N PHE A 63 -14.60 10.17 7.80
CA PHE A 63 -14.68 8.97 8.65
C PHE A 63 -15.24 9.25 10.05
N SER A 64 -15.83 10.43 10.28
CA SER A 64 -16.33 10.85 11.60
C SER A 64 -15.26 10.77 12.70
N GLY A 65 -14.00 11.00 12.34
CA GLY A 65 -12.86 10.94 13.24
C GLY A 65 -12.32 9.53 13.50
N ARG A 66 -12.85 8.49 12.82
CA ARG A 66 -12.32 7.14 12.93
C ARG A 66 -10.94 7.04 12.28
N GLN A 67 -10.03 6.36 12.96
CA GLN A 67 -8.70 6.05 12.49
C GLN A 67 -8.59 4.58 12.09
N GLY A 68 -7.52 4.24 11.37
CA GLY A 68 -7.18 2.89 10.98
C GLY A 68 -6.78 2.77 9.52
N ASP A 69 -6.38 1.55 9.15
CA ASP A 69 -5.74 1.20 7.88
C ASP A 69 -6.44 1.79 6.64
N LYS A 70 -7.78 1.64 6.56
CA LYS A 70 -8.57 2.17 5.44
C LYS A 70 -8.54 3.70 5.38
N ALA A 71 -8.60 4.37 6.53
CA ALA A 71 -8.61 5.83 6.60
C ALA A 71 -7.23 6.40 6.22
N GLU A 72 -6.15 5.78 6.69
CA GLU A 72 -4.77 6.18 6.36
C GLU A 72 -4.49 6.03 4.86
N LEU A 73 -4.89 4.88 4.29
CA LEU A 73 -4.82 4.64 2.84
C LEU A 73 -5.56 5.73 2.05
N LEU A 74 -6.84 5.95 2.37
CA LEU A 74 -7.66 6.88 1.61
C LEU A 74 -7.22 8.34 1.81
N PHE A 75 -6.63 8.66 2.97
CA PHE A 75 -6.01 9.97 3.20
C PHE A 75 -4.81 10.20 2.27
N LEU A 76 -3.93 9.20 2.09
CA LEU A 76 -2.87 9.29 1.08
C LEU A 76 -3.47 9.46 -0.31
N VAL A 77 -4.46 8.64 -0.68
CA VAL A 77 -5.04 8.62 -2.04
C VAL A 77 -5.73 9.94 -2.40
N ASP A 78 -6.38 10.58 -1.43
CA ASP A 78 -7.04 11.89 -1.59
C ASP A 78 -6.05 13.07 -1.57
N SER A 79 -4.79 12.83 -1.18
CA SER A 79 -3.79 13.89 -1.13
C SER A 79 -3.46 14.43 -2.54
N HIS A 80 -3.14 15.72 -2.59
CA HIS A 80 -2.72 16.39 -3.81
C HIS A 80 -1.37 15.85 -4.31
N GLU A 81 -0.48 15.51 -3.37
CA GLU A 81 0.82 14.89 -3.58
C GLU A 81 0.67 13.55 -4.32
N PHE A 82 -0.21 12.67 -3.83
CA PHE A 82 -0.51 11.40 -4.48
C PHE A 82 -1.24 11.57 -5.81
N SER A 83 -2.16 12.53 -5.91
CA SER A 83 -2.87 12.81 -7.16
C SER A 83 -1.91 13.20 -8.29
N LYS A 84 -0.92 14.05 -7.99
CA LYS A 84 0.15 14.42 -8.95
C LYS A 84 1.05 13.23 -9.32
N PHE A 85 1.42 12.41 -8.33
CA PHE A 85 2.18 11.19 -8.58
C PHE A 85 1.39 10.24 -9.49
N SER A 86 0.13 9.94 -9.15
CA SER A 86 -0.72 9.03 -9.91
C SER A 86 -0.93 9.53 -11.34
N ALA A 87 -1.27 10.81 -11.55
CA ALA A 87 -1.41 11.38 -12.89
C ALA A 87 -0.13 11.20 -13.74
N SER A 88 1.04 11.40 -13.13
CA SER A 88 2.33 11.17 -13.79
C SER A 88 2.56 9.69 -14.10
N TYR A 89 2.27 8.80 -13.13
CA TYR A 89 2.41 7.36 -13.27
C TYR A 89 1.50 6.81 -14.38
N ARG A 90 0.23 7.21 -14.40
CA ARG A 90 -0.74 6.81 -15.43
C ARG A 90 -0.29 7.22 -16.83
N LYS A 91 0.28 8.42 -16.97
CA LYS A 91 0.82 8.92 -18.24
C LYS A 91 2.08 8.16 -18.68
N GLN A 92 2.96 7.82 -17.73
CA GLN A 92 4.25 7.18 -18.02
C GLN A 92 4.13 5.67 -18.26
N TYR A 93 3.18 5.02 -17.60
CA TYR A 93 3.00 3.57 -17.61
C TYR A 93 1.57 3.14 -17.97
N PRO A 94 0.98 3.63 -19.08
CA PRO A 94 -0.40 3.33 -19.42
C PRO A 94 -0.66 1.82 -19.58
N GLN A 95 0.32 1.07 -20.07
CA GLN A 95 0.26 -0.40 -20.20
C GLN A 95 0.09 -1.14 -18.87
N ARG A 96 0.54 -0.56 -17.74
CA ARG A 96 0.39 -1.17 -16.40
C ARG A 96 -1.03 -1.03 -15.85
N LEU A 97 -1.89 -0.28 -16.53
CA LEU A 97 -3.27 0.00 -16.13
C LEU A 97 -4.30 -0.66 -17.04
N LYS A 98 -3.84 -1.32 -18.11
CA LYS A 98 -4.71 -2.07 -19.03
C LYS A 98 -5.23 -3.38 -18.45
N THR A 99 -4.71 -3.81 -17.29
CA THR A 99 -5.20 -5.01 -16.63
C THR A 99 -6.68 -4.82 -16.28
N THR A 100 -7.49 -5.79 -16.67
CA THR A 100 -8.93 -5.78 -16.42
C THR A 100 -9.24 -6.43 -15.07
N ILE A 101 -10.22 -5.88 -14.37
CA ILE A 101 -10.75 -6.43 -13.13
C ILE A 101 -12.28 -6.57 -13.20
N GLU A 102 -12.79 -7.70 -12.74
CA GLU A 102 -14.23 -7.92 -12.58
C GLU A 102 -14.73 -7.23 -11.31
N LEU A 103 -15.71 -6.35 -11.47
CA LEU A 103 -16.33 -5.58 -10.39
C LEU A 103 -17.82 -5.92 -10.24
N PRO A 104 -18.38 -5.80 -9.02
CA PRO A 104 -17.71 -5.41 -7.79
C PRO A 104 -16.95 -6.56 -7.12
N VAL A 105 -15.91 -6.23 -6.34
CA VAL A 105 -15.33 -7.17 -5.37
C VAL A 105 -16.24 -7.21 -4.14
N ILE A 106 -16.81 -8.38 -3.85
CA ILE A 106 -17.73 -8.55 -2.71
C ILE A 106 -16.92 -8.68 -1.41
N ASP A 107 -17.28 -7.88 -0.40
CA ASP A 107 -16.79 -8.02 0.96
C ASP A 107 -17.27 -9.35 1.54
N MET A 108 -16.34 -10.26 1.82
CA MET A 108 -16.65 -11.59 2.33
C MET A 108 -17.26 -11.58 3.74
N LEU A 109 -17.03 -10.54 4.54
CA LEU A 109 -17.56 -10.43 5.89
C LEU A 109 -19.00 -9.89 5.89
N ARG A 110 -19.29 -8.92 5.02
CA ARG A 110 -20.54 -8.14 5.04
C ARG A 110 -21.46 -8.39 3.84
N GLY A 111 -20.95 -9.04 2.80
CA GLY A 111 -21.66 -9.23 1.53
C GLY A 111 -21.79 -7.96 0.69
N THR A 112 -21.13 -6.86 1.06
CA THR A 112 -21.27 -5.56 0.39
C THR A 112 -20.39 -5.45 -0.85
N PRO A 113 -20.89 -4.91 -1.97
CA PRO A 113 -20.11 -4.71 -3.19
C PRO A 113 -19.11 -3.55 -3.07
N VAL A 114 -17.87 -3.73 -3.53
CA VAL A 114 -16.84 -2.70 -3.60
C VAL A 114 -16.25 -2.64 -5.02
N PRO A 115 -16.47 -1.56 -5.80
CA PRO A 115 -17.31 -0.39 -5.52
C PRO A 115 -18.81 -0.72 -5.67
N GLU A 116 -19.70 0.00 -4.98
CA GLU A 116 -21.14 -0.33 -4.98
C GLU A 116 -21.84 -0.14 -6.33
N LYS A 117 -21.34 0.78 -7.16
CA LYS A 117 -22.03 1.26 -8.38
C LYS A 117 -21.32 0.88 -9.69
N ILE A 118 -20.21 0.14 -9.60
CA ILE A 118 -19.39 -0.23 -10.75
C ILE A 118 -19.48 -1.74 -10.93
N THR A 119 -19.95 -2.18 -12.10
CA THR A 119 -20.22 -3.59 -12.40
C THR A 119 -19.59 -3.99 -13.74
N GLY A 120 -19.16 -5.25 -13.83
CA GLY A 120 -18.56 -5.84 -15.03
C GLY A 120 -17.05 -5.71 -15.08
N ALA A 121 -16.49 -5.99 -16.24
CA ALA A 121 -15.06 -5.93 -16.51
C ALA A 121 -14.62 -4.47 -16.80
N HIS A 122 -13.68 -3.94 -16.02
CA HIS A 122 -13.12 -2.58 -16.22
C HIS A 122 -11.60 -2.63 -16.27
N GLU A 123 -10.96 -1.83 -17.12
CA GLU A 123 -9.53 -1.59 -17.00
C GLU A 123 -9.25 -0.73 -15.75
N LEU A 124 -8.11 -0.92 -15.10
CA LEU A 124 -7.70 -0.05 -13.98
C LEU A 124 -7.53 1.41 -14.42
N SER A 125 -7.28 1.64 -15.72
CA SER A 125 -7.19 2.95 -16.34
C SER A 125 -8.50 3.74 -16.26
N ASP A 126 -9.65 3.06 -16.32
CA ASP A 126 -11.00 3.63 -16.29
C ASP A 126 -11.45 4.02 -14.87
N LEU A 127 -10.81 3.46 -13.85
CA LEU A 127 -11.16 3.65 -12.45
C LEU A 127 -10.45 4.87 -11.84
N THR A 128 -11.16 5.58 -10.97
CA THR A 128 -10.55 6.64 -10.14
C THR A 128 -9.48 6.04 -9.21
N ASN A 129 -8.55 6.85 -8.70
CA ASN A 129 -7.59 6.35 -7.72
C ASN A 129 -8.29 5.77 -6.49
N GLU A 130 -9.34 6.46 -6.01
CA GLU A 130 -10.11 6.00 -4.87
C GLU A 130 -10.75 4.63 -5.13
N ASP A 131 -11.37 4.43 -6.30
CA ASP A 131 -11.96 3.14 -6.66
C ASP A 131 -10.92 2.02 -6.72
N VAL A 132 -9.78 2.25 -7.38
CA VAL A 132 -8.70 1.26 -7.47
C VAL A 132 -8.24 0.85 -6.06
N PHE A 133 -7.95 1.81 -5.19
CA PHE A 133 -7.42 1.50 -3.86
C PHE A 133 -8.48 0.93 -2.91
N ARG A 134 -9.76 1.30 -3.06
CA ARG A 134 -10.87 0.63 -2.35
C ARG A 134 -10.97 -0.84 -2.76
N VAL A 135 -10.84 -1.13 -4.05
CA VAL A 135 -10.84 -2.50 -4.58
C VAL A 135 -9.65 -3.29 -4.06
N VAL A 136 -8.42 -2.75 -4.18
CA VAL A 136 -7.20 -3.39 -3.66
C VAL A 136 -7.30 -3.67 -2.16
N TYR A 137 -7.80 -2.70 -1.38
CA TYR A 137 -8.04 -2.86 0.05
C TYR A 137 -9.05 -3.98 0.33
N GLN A 138 -10.12 -4.09 -0.46
CA GLN A 138 -11.10 -5.16 -0.29
C GLN A 138 -10.54 -6.53 -0.65
N ILE A 139 -9.73 -6.64 -1.71
CA ILE A 139 -9.01 -7.89 -2.04
C ILE A 139 -8.17 -8.32 -0.84
N ARG A 140 -7.37 -7.41 -0.27
CA ARG A 140 -6.59 -7.67 0.94
C ARG A 140 -7.46 -8.15 2.09
N ASN A 141 -8.57 -7.46 2.39
CA ASN A 141 -9.45 -7.85 3.49
C ASN A 141 -10.09 -9.23 3.28
N ASN A 142 -10.45 -9.59 2.04
CA ASN A 142 -10.97 -10.91 1.75
C ASN A 142 -9.95 -12.02 2.03
N LEU A 143 -8.65 -11.78 1.84
CA LEU A 143 -7.59 -12.74 2.19
C LEU A 143 -7.50 -12.99 3.71
N PHE A 144 -7.68 -11.96 4.52
CA PHE A 144 -7.55 -12.06 5.98
C PHE A 144 -8.85 -12.45 6.69
N HIS A 145 -10.01 -12.06 6.16
CA HIS A 145 -11.31 -12.26 6.79
C HIS A 145 -12.15 -13.34 6.13
N GLY A 146 -11.82 -13.79 4.91
CA GLY A 146 -12.65 -14.71 4.15
C GLY A 146 -12.73 -16.14 4.71
N SER A 147 -11.93 -16.47 5.74
CA SER A 147 -11.81 -17.81 6.39
C SER A 147 -11.57 -18.98 5.41
N LYS A 148 -11.35 -18.69 4.13
CA LYS A 148 -11.13 -19.62 3.04
C LYS A 148 -9.73 -19.36 2.53
N ASP A 149 -9.00 -20.44 2.33
CA ASP A 149 -7.68 -20.40 1.71
C ASP A 149 -7.80 -19.75 0.31
N PRO A 150 -7.21 -18.57 0.09
CA PRO A 150 -7.31 -17.86 -1.19
C PRO A 150 -6.70 -18.64 -2.34
N MET A 151 -5.83 -19.61 -2.05
CA MET A 151 -5.29 -20.52 -3.05
C MET A 151 -6.32 -21.55 -3.54
N LYS A 152 -7.43 -21.74 -2.81
CA LYS A 152 -8.51 -22.67 -3.18
C LYS A 152 -9.66 -22.00 -3.91
N VAL A 153 -9.70 -20.67 -3.95
CA VAL A 153 -10.77 -19.90 -4.63
C VAL A 153 -10.17 -19.22 -5.85
N GLN A 154 -10.44 -19.77 -7.04
CA GLN A 154 -9.89 -19.28 -8.32
C GLN A 154 -10.13 -17.78 -8.54
N ARG A 155 -11.28 -17.26 -8.10
CA ARG A 155 -11.61 -15.82 -8.13
C ARG A 155 -10.60 -15.00 -7.32
N ASP A 156 -10.33 -15.40 -6.08
CA ASP A 156 -9.47 -14.63 -5.17
C ASP A 156 -8.01 -14.69 -5.62
N HIS A 157 -7.60 -15.83 -6.19
CA HIS A 157 -6.32 -15.95 -6.90
C HIS A 157 -6.22 -14.97 -8.08
N ALA A 158 -7.23 -14.92 -8.97
CA ALA A 158 -7.24 -13.99 -10.10
C ALA A 158 -7.19 -12.52 -9.65
N LEU A 159 -7.92 -12.17 -8.58
CA LEU A 159 -7.85 -10.84 -7.97
C LEU A 159 -6.46 -10.53 -7.42
N CYS A 160 -5.77 -11.49 -6.80
CA CYS A 160 -4.39 -11.30 -6.32
C CYS A 160 -3.38 -11.17 -7.47
N VAL A 161 -3.57 -11.90 -8.57
CA VAL A 161 -2.78 -11.69 -9.79
C VAL A 161 -2.94 -10.24 -10.24
N THR A 162 -4.16 -9.79 -10.56
CA THR A 162 -4.41 -8.42 -11.01
C THR A 162 -3.88 -7.37 -10.02
N ALA A 163 -4.11 -7.56 -8.72
CA ALA A 163 -3.64 -6.63 -7.69
C ALA A 163 -2.11 -6.59 -7.59
N SER A 164 -1.42 -7.73 -7.61
CA SER A 164 0.05 -7.78 -7.57
C SER A 164 0.67 -7.15 -8.82
N GLU A 165 0.10 -7.38 -10.01
CA GLU A 165 0.60 -6.82 -11.26
C GLU A 165 0.58 -5.29 -11.29
N PHE A 166 -0.42 -4.70 -10.64
CA PHE A 166 -0.57 -3.27 -10.47
C PHE A 166 0.27 -2.72 -9.31
N MET A 167 0.16 -3.34 -8.13
CA MET A 167 0.74 -2.81 -6.89
C MET A 167 2.26 -2.81 -6.89
N ILE A 168 2.91 -3.87 -7.38
CA ILE A 168 4.38 -3.98 -7.38
C ILE A 168 5.03 -2.80 -8.14
N PRO A 169 4.72 -2.55 -9.42
CA PRO A 169 5.32 -1.43 -10.15
C PRO A 169 4.90 -0.06 -9.61
N LEU A 170 3.68 0.07 -9.09
CA LEU A 170 3.21 1.32 -8.48
C LEU A 170 4.00 1.68 -7.23
N VAL A 171 4.15 0.74 -6.31
CA VAL A 171 4.90 0.92 -5.06
C VAL A 171 6.38 1.14 -5.36
N ALA A 172 6.93 0.43 -6.35
CA ALA A 172 8.29 0.69 -6.83
C ALA A 172 8.45 2.14 -7.28
N ALA A 173 7.56 2.62 -8.17
CA ALA A 173 7.60 3.99 -8.66
C ALA A 173 7.42 5.02 -7.53
N LEU A 174 6.55 4.73 -6.56
CA LEU A 174 6.29 5.60 -5.41
C LEU A 174 7.54 5.71 -4.53
N LEU A 175 8.17 4.58 -4.17
CA LEU A 175 9.39 4.55 -3.37
C LEU A 175 10.60 5.18 -4.07
N THR A 176 10.68 5.07 -5.40
CA THR A 176 11.72 5.75 -6.20
C THR A 176 11.47 7.26 -6.28
N GLY A 177 10.21 7.68 -6.37
CA GLY A 177 9.84 9.10 -6.42
C GLY A 177 9.85 9.80 -5.06
N THR A 178 9.95 9.06 -3.96
CA THR A 178 9.90 9.63 -2.60
C THR A 178 11.29 9.94 -2.08
N TYR A 179 11.46 11.10 -1.46
CA TYR A 179 12.69 11.49 -0.76
C TYR A 179 12.38 11.87 0.69
N GLY A 180 13.36 11.78 1.57
CA GLY A 180 13.20 12.04 3.00
C GLY A 180 14.35 11.40 3.77
N GLU A 181 14.66 11.92 4.95
CA GLU A 181 15.69 11.33 5.80
C GLU A 181 15.29 9.88 6.15
N VAL A 182 16.16 8.95 5.76
CA VAL A 182 16.05 7.55 6.17
C VAL A 182 16.34 7.54 7.66
N LEU A 183 15.30 7.40 8.48
CA LEU A 183 15.50 6.91 9.84
C LEU A 183 15.89 5.44 9.68
N ASN A 184 17.19 5.17 9.61
CA ASN A 184 17.68 3.82 9.83
C ASN A 184 17.37 3.51 11.31
N ALA A 185 16.23 2.88 11.57
CA ALA A 185 15.93 2.34 12.92
C ALA A 185 16.97 1.28 13.36
N TYR A 186 17.90 0.90 12.48
CA TYR A 186 19.04 0.02 12.77
C TYR A 186 20.36 0.74 13.03
N ASP A 187 20.44 2.05 12.83
CA ASP A 187 21.50 2.87 13.42
C ASP A 187 21.01 3.27 14.82
N ASP A 188 20.84 2.29 15.71
CA ASP A 188 20.46 2.52 17.11
C ASP A 188 21.63 3.23 17.82
N PRO A 189 21.50 4.53 18.18
CA PRO A 189 22.52 5.21 19.00
C PRO A 189 22.67 4.51 20.37
N GLY A 190 21.67 3.73 20.76
CA GLY A 190 21.68 2.85 21.91
C GLY A 190 22.63 1.68 21.79
N GLN A 191 23.02 1.23 20.58
CA GLN A 191 24.01 0.17 20.43
C GLN A 191 25.41 0.68 20.74
N GLU A 192 25.81 1.84 20.20
CA GLU A 192 27.07 2.49 20.56
C GLU A 192 27.11 2.88 22.04
N LEU A 193 25.99 3.37 22.60
CA LEU A 193 25.89 3.69 24.03
C LEU A 193 25.98 2.43 24.90
N ARG A 194 25.34 1.32 24.52
CA ARG A 194 25.43 0.03 25.23
C ARG A 194 26.84 -0.55 25.14
N ASP A 195 27.50 -0.45 23.98
CA ASP A 195 28.87 -0.91 23.79
C ASP A 195 29.88 -0.03 24.56
N HIS A 196 29.61 1.28 24.67
CA HIS A 196 30.39 2.20 25.48
C HIS A 196 30.23 1.93 26.99
N ILE A 197 28.98 1.74 27.47
CA ILE A 197 28.69 1.36 28.86
C ILE A 197 29.33 0.01 29.20
N ARG A 198 29.27 -0.96 28.28
CA ARG A 198 29.90 -2.26 28.46
C ARG A 198 31.42 -2.16 28.56
N LYS A 199 32.08 -1.38 27.69
CA LYS A 199 33.52 -1.13 27.77
C LYS A 199 33.94 -0.43 29.07
N LEU A 200 33.10 0.47 29.61
CA LEU A 200 33.34 1.10 30.91
C LEU A 200 33.13 0.16 32.09
N ALA A 201 32.30 -0.88 31.95
CA ALA A 201 32.07 -1.88 32.98
C ALA A 201 33.13 -3.01 32.98
N GLU A 202 33.88 -3.16 31.90
CA GLU A 202 34.96 -4.15 31.72
C GLU A 202 36.37 -3.58 32.00
N ALA A 203 36.50 -2.28 32.27
CA ALA A 203 37.75 -1.57 32.60
C ALA A 203 37.85 -1.24 34.09
#